data_AF-A0A4Y2BBJ9-F1
#
_entry.id   AF-A0A4Y2BBJ9-F1
#
_cell.length_a   1.000
_cell.length_b   1.000
_cell.length_c   1.000
_cell.angle_alpha   90.00
_cell.angle_beta   90.00
_cell.angle_gamma   90.00
#
_symmetry.space_group_name_H-M   'P 1'
#
loop_
_entity.id
_entity.type
_entity.pdbx_description
1 polymer ?
#
loop_
_entity_poly.entity_id
_entity_poly.type
_entity_poly.pdbx_seq_one_letter_code
_entity_poly.pdbx_strand_id
1 'polypeptide(L)'
;MAQRGQEGRAEETEEQRNSRLAVMAQRGQRRRAEETDEQRNSRLAITAQRCQERRAEGTDEQRNSRLSAMLRHARELRLNVIEGQNHHQIQTFYADRIVLN
;
A
#
# COMPACT_ATOMS: atom_id res chain seq x y z
N MET A 1 -32.74 8.23 1.20
CA MET A 1 -31.49 8.70 1.87
C MET A 1 -30.21 8.27 1.13
N ALA A 2 -30.12 7.07 0.55
CA ALA A 2 -28.94 6.63 -0.19
C ALA A 2 -28.66 7.41 -1.51
N GLN A 3 -29.70 7.84 -2.23
CA GLN A 3 -29.56 8.56 -3.51
C GLN A 3 -28.95 9.97 -3.36
N ARG A 4 -29.43 10.78 -2.41
CA ARG A 4 -28.87 12.12 -2.12
C ARG A 4 -27.38 12.11 -1.77
N GLY A 5 -26.90 11.04 -1.12
CA GLY A 5 -25.48 10.89 -0.77
C GLY A 5 -24.60 10.37 -1.91
N GLN A 6 -25.18 9.85 -2.99
CA GLN A 6 -24.47 9.48 -4.21
C GLN A 6 -24.43 10.65 -5.20
N GLU A 7 -25.53 11.38 -5.35
CA GLU A 7 -25.61 12.61 -6.15
C GLU A 7 -24.58 13.65 -5.69
N GLY A 8 -24.54 13.96 -4.38
CA GLY A 8 -23.54 14.89 -3.83
C GLY A 8 -22.08 14.40 -3.92
N ARG A 9 -21.81 13.10 -4.15
CA ARG A 9 -20.46 12.57 -4.37
C ARG A 9 -20.04 12.59 -5.83
N ALA A 10 -21.00 12.59 -6.76
CA ALA A 10 -20.73 12.70 -8.19
C ALA A 10 -20.36 14.14 -8.57
N GLU A 11 -20.86 15.12 -7.81
CA GLU A 11 -20.62 16.54 -8.01
C GLU A 11 -19.40 17.08 -7.23
N GLU A 12 -18.72 16.25 -6.44
CA GLU A 12 -17.53 16.66 -5.69
C GLU A 12 -16.38 17.03 -6.63
N THR A 13 -15.76 18.18 -6.36
CA THR A 13 -14.43 18.48 -6.89
C THR A 13 -13.39 17.52 -6.33
N GLU A 14 -12.28 17.35 -7.04
CA GLU A 14 -11.19 16.46 -6.59
C GLU A 14 -10.64 16.87 -5.21
N GLU A 15 -10.58 18.17 -4.91
CA GLU A 15 -10.17 18.69 -3.60
C GLU A 15 -11.15 18.33 -2.49
N GLN A 16 -12.45 18.49 -2.73
CA GLN A 16 -13.49 18.11 -1.77
C GLN A 16 -13.50 16.60 -1.52
N ARG A 17 -13.35 15.81 -2.60
CA ARG A 17 -13.24 14.36 -2.52
C ARG A 17 -12.01 13.93 -1.72
N ASN A 18 -10.85 14.52 -1.99
CA ASN A 18 -9.61 14.22 -1.27
C ASN A 18 -9.69 14.59 0.20
N SER A 19 -10.25 15.75 0.53
CA SER A 19 -10.51 16.17 1.91
C SER A 19 -11.44 15.18 2.63
N ARG A 20 -12.56 14.80 2.00
CA ARG A 20 -13.50 13.81 2.56
C ARG A 20 -12.84 12.44 2.76
N LEU A 21 -12.08 11.96 1.77
CA LEU A 21 -11.35 10.70 1.88
C LEU A 21 -10.29 10.74 3.00
N ALA A 22 -9.59 11.86 3.16
CA ALA A 22 -8.61 12.05 4.23
C ALA A 22 -9.27 11.97 5.62
N VAL A 23 -10.41 12.64 5.83
CA VAL A 23 -11.17 12.57 7.09
C VAL A 23 -11.65 11.13 7.37
N MET A 24 -12.15 10.42 6.36
CA MET A 24 -12.57 9.02 6.51
C MET A 24 -11.38 8.09 6.82
N ALA A 25 -10.23 8.32 6.19
CA ALA A 25 -9.01 7.58 6.44
C ALA A 25 -8.54 7.79 7.88
N GLN A 26 -8.49 9.04 8.36
CA GLN A 26 -8.14 9.38 9.74
C GLN A 26 -9.07 8.70 10.75
N ARG A 27 -10.40 8.77 10.54
CA ARG A 27 -11.37 8.08 11.40
C ARG A 27 -11.19 6.56 11.37
N GLY A 28 -10.81 5.99 10.21
CA GLY A 28 -10.49 4.57 10.08
C GLY A 28 -9.20 4.17 10.79
N GLN A 29 -8.20 5.05 10.83
CA GLN A 29 -6.97 4.82 11.59
C GLN A 29 -7.23 4.89 13.09
N ARG A 30 -7.97 5.91 13.55
CA ARG A 30 -8.34 6.04 14.97
C ARG A 30 -9.09 4.81 15.47
N ARG A 31 -10.10 4.34 14.73
CA ARG A 31 -10.82 3.10 15.07
C ARG A 31 -9.91 1.88 15.16
N ARG A 32 -8.93 1.75 14.25
CA ARG A 32 -7.95 0.65 14.27
C ARG A 32 -6.96 0.75 15.43
N ALA A 33 -6.62 1.95 15.88
CA ALA A 33 -5.76 2.16 17.04
C ALA A 33 -6.48 1.82 18.36
N GLU A 34 -7.81 1.92 18.38
CA GLU A 34 -8.66 1.60 19.53
C GLU A 34 -9.11 0.11 19.56
N GLU A 35 -8.71 -0.72 18.58
CA GLU A 35 -9.06 -2.16 18.53
C GLU A 35 -8.36 -2.95 19.65
N THR A 36 -9.08 -3.88 20.28
CA THR A 36 -8.45 -4.95 21.09
C THR A 36 -7.79 -5.98 20.19
N ASP A 37 -6.91 -6.83 20.75
CA ASP A 37 -6.26 -7.90 19.99
C ASP A 37 -7.29 -8.89 19.41
N GLU A 38 -8.37 -9.22 20.12
CA GLU A 38 -9.44 -10.08 19.62
C GLU A 38 -10.18 -9.43 18.44
N GLN A 39 -10.51 -8.15 18.56
CA GLN A 39 -11.18 -7.40 17.48
C GLN A 39 -10.29 -7.30 16.25
N ARG A 40 -8.99 -7.01 16.45
CA ARG A 40 -7.98 -6.96 15.39
C ARG A 40 -7.85 -8.32 14.70
N ASN A 41 -7.73 -9.40 15.47
CA ASN A 41 -7.60 -10.75 14.93
C ASN A 41 -8.87 -11.18 14.16
N SER A 42 -10.05 -10.88 14.68
CA SER A 42 -11.32 -11.13 13.98
C SER A 42 -11.39 -10.36 12.65
N ARG A 43 -11.05 -9.06 12.65
CA ARG A 43 -11.01 -8.24 11.43
C ARG A 43 -10.02 -8.78 10.41
N LEU A 44 -8.82 -9.19 10.84
CA LEU A 44 -7.80 -9.77 9.97
C LEU A 44 -8.26 -11.11 9.38
N ALA A 45 -8.89 -11.97 10.19
CA ALA A 45 -9.45 -13.24 9.74
C ALA A 45 -10.51 -13.04 8.65
N ILE A 46 -11.46 -12.11 8.87
CA ILE A 46 -12.49 -11.77 7.88
C ILE A 46 -11.86 -11.23 6.58
N THR A 47 -10.84 -10.37 6.70
CA THR A 47 -10.14 -9.79 5.54
C THR A 47 -9.38 -10.86 4.76
N ALA A 48 -8.73 -11.79 5.47
CA ALA A 48 -8.03 -12.91 4.86
C ALA A 48 -9.00 -13.84 4.13
N GLN A 49 -10.12 -14.21 4.76
CA GLN A 49 -11.15 -15.05 4.15
C GLN A 49 -11.69 -14.43 2.86
N ARG A 50 -12.12 -13.16 2.89
CA ARG A 50 -12.60 -12.44 1.70
C ARG A 50 -11.55 -12.39 0.58
N CYS A 51 -10.26 -12.28 0.94
CA CYS A 51 -9.18 -12.30 -0.05
C CYS A 51 -9.04 -13.68 -0.70
N GLN A 52 -9.25 -14.76 0.05
CA GLN A 52 -9.25 -16.11 -0.50
C GLN A 52 -10.47 -16.38 -1.38
N GLU A 53 -11.66 -15.93 -0.98
CA GLU A 53 -12.88 -16.03 -1.81
C GLU A 53 -12.66 -15.31 -3.15
N ARG A 54 -12.20 -14.06 -3.13
CA ARG A 54 -11.87 -13.30 -4.36
C ARG A 54 -10.76 -13.93 -5.19
N ARG A 55 -9.87 -14.72 -4.57
CA ARG A 55 -8.81 -15.47 -5.26
C ARG A 55 -9.36 -16.70 -5.96
N ALA A 56 -10.31 -17.38 -5.33
CA ALA A 56 -10.97 -18.56 -5.87
C ALA A 56 -11.93 -18.19 -7.01
N GLU A 57 -12.62 -17.06 -6.91
CA GLU A 57 -13.56 -16.55 -7.92
C GLU A 57 -12.89 -15.79 -9.09
N GLY A 58 -11.60 -15.47 -8.96
CA GLY A 58 -10.89 -14.64 -9.94
C GLY A 58 -10.54 -15.39 -11.23
N THR A 59 -10.50 -14.67 -12.35
CA THR A 59 -10.08 -15.24 -13.65
C THR A 59 -8.56 -15.46 -13.72
N ASP A 60 -8.11 -16.31 -14.64
CA ASP A 60 -6.67 -16.51 -14.89
C ASP A 60 -5.95 -15.21 -15.27
N GLU A 61 -6.61 -14.32 -16.00
CA GLU A 61 -6.08 -13.00 -16.35
C GLU A 61 -5.88 -12.12 -15.11
N GLN A 62 -6.87 -12.08 -14.21
CA GLN A 62 -6.77 -11.35 -12.94
C GLN A 62 -5.66 -11.94 -12.06
N ARG A 63 -5.54 -13.27 -12.03
CA ARG A 63 -4.47 -13.98 -11.32
C ARG A 63 -3.10 -13.62 -11.91
N ASN A 64 -2.95 -13.64 -13.23
CA ASN A 64 -1.70 -13.36 -13.92
C ASN A 64 -1.28 -11.89 -13.77
N SER A 65 -2.24 -10.96 -13.85
CA SER A 65 -2.02 -9.53 -13.59
C SER A 65 -1.50 -9.30 -12.16
N ARG A 66 -2.11 -9.95 -11.16
CA ARG A 66 -1.63 -9.88 -9.78
C ARG A 66 -0.22 -10.43 -9.61
N LEU A 67 0.08 -11.61 -10.18
CA LEU A 67 1.41 -12.21 -10.10
C LEU A 67 2.46 -11.33 -10.80
N SER A 68 2.12 -10.74 -11.93
CA SER A 68 2.99 -9.81 -12.66
C SER A 68 3.30 -8.55 -11.84
N ALA A 69 2.29 -7.98 -11.15
CA ALA A 69 2.49 -6.86 -10.24
C ALA A 69 3.40 -7.21 -9.05
N MET A 70 3.21 -8.40 -8.45
CA MET A 70 4.09 -8.89 -7.37
C MET A 70 5.54 -9.05 -7.84
N LEU A 71 5.75 -9.63 -9.02
CA LEU A 71 7.07 -9.78 -9.60
C LEU A 71 7.73 -8.44 -9.90
N ARG A 72 6.96 -7.46 -10.41
CA ARG A 72 7.47 -6.10 -10.65
C ARG A 72 7.92 -5.46 -9.34
N HIS A 73 7.10 -5.52 -8.30
CA HIS A 73 7.44 -4.96 -6.99
C HIS A 73 8.66 -5.66 -6.36
N ALA A 74 8.76 -6.98 -6.46
CA ALA A 74 9.91 -7.73 -5.97
C ALA A 74 11.22 -7.35 -6.71
N ARG A 75 11.13 -7.14 -8.03
CA ARG A 75 12.27 -6.66 -8.82
C ARG A 75 12.68 -5.24 -8.41
N GLU A 76 11.73 -4.35 -8.23
CA GLU A 76 11.98 -2.96 -7.78
C GLU A 76 12.65 -2.92 -6.41
N LEU A 77 12.16 -3.70 -5.43
CA LEU A 77 12.82 -3.81 -4.12
C LEU A 77 14.26 -4.31 -4.23
N ARG A 78 14.51 -5.31 -5.10
CA ARG A 78 15.87 -5.82 -5.31
C ARG A 78 16.78 -4.79 -5.95
N LEU A 79 16.29 -4.00 -6.91
CA LEU A 79 17.04 -2.92 -7.54
C LEU A 79 17.38 -1.83 -6.53
N ASN A 80 16.42 -1.39 -5.72
CA ASN A 80 16.66 -0.36 -4.70
C ASN A 80 17.73 -0.77 -3.68
N VAL A 81 17.79 -2.06 -3.32
CA VAL A 81 18.85 -2.59 -2.44
C VAL A 81 20.22 -2.52 -3.12
N ILE A 82 20.31 -2.93 -4.38
CA ILE A 82 21.58 -2.92 -5.14
C ILE A 82 22.06 -1.48 -5.38
N GLU A 83 21.16 -0.57 -5.74
CA GLU A 83 21.48 0.84 -5.94
C GLU A 83 21.96 1.49 -4.64
N GLY A 84 21.32 1.20 -3.51
CA GLY A 84 21.79 1.64 -2.20
C GLY A 84 23.18 1.11 -1.85
N GLN A 85 23.45 -0.17 -2.13
CA GLN A 85 24.77 -0.78 -1.91
C GLN A 85 25.85 -0.13 -2.78
N ASN A 86 25.58 0.07 -4.07
CA ASN A 86 26.49 0.73 -5.00
C ASN A 86 26.77 2.18 -4.58
N HIS A 87 25.75 2.92 -4.15
CA HIS A 87 25.92 4.29 -3.68
C HIS A 87 26.85 4.35 -2.46
N HIS A 88 26.66 3.46 -1.49
CA HIS A 88 27.53 3.38 -0.32
C HIS A 88 28.99 3.04 -0.68
N GLN A 89 29.21 2.05 -1.56
CA GLN A 89 30.56 1.66 -2.00
C GLN A 89 31.30 2.80 -2.72
N ILE A 90 30.58 3.56 -3.54
CA ILE A 90 31.15 4.73 -4.21
C ILE A 90 31.52 5.82 -3.18
N GLN A 91 30.64 6.09 -2.22
CA GLN A 91 30.94 7.05 -1.14
C GLN A 91 32.17 6.64 -0.32
N THR A 92 32.27 5.37 0.08
CA THR A 92 33.43 4.87 0.86
C THR A 92 34.72 5.00 0.05
N PHE A 93 34.69 4.68 -1.25
CA PHE A 93 35.85 4.83 -2.13
C PHE A 93 36.36 6.28 -2.18
N TYR A 94 35.45 7.25 -2.32
CA TYR A 94 35.85 8.67 -2.35
C TYR A 94 36.29 9.19 -0.97
N ALA A 95 35.68 8.73 0.11
CA ALA A 95 36.10 9.07 1.47
C ALA A 95 37.52 8.56 1.78
N ASP A 96 37.80 7.28 1.48
CA ASP A 96 39.12 6.68 1.70
C ASP A 96 40.20 7.36 0.86
N ARG A 97 39.87 7.80 -0.36
CA ARG A 97 40.78 8.54 -1.23
C ARG A 97 41.12 9.94 -0.71
N ILE A 98 40.23 10.58 0.03
CA ILE A 98 40.49 11.90 0.64
C ILE A 98 41.41 11.75 1.86
N VAL A 99 41.27 10.68 2.63
CA VAL A 99 42.07 10.44 3.85
C VAL A 99 43.51 9.98 3.55
N LEU A 100 43.73 9.37 2.38
CA LEU A 100 45.05 8.90 1.93
C LEU A 100 45.90 9.95 1.18
N ASN A 101 45.40 11.19 1.02
CA ASN A 101 46.17 12.34 0.50
C ASN A 101 46.49 13.33 1.62
#